data_AF-A0AAD0SMF3-F1
#
_entry.id   AF-A0AAD0SMF3-F1
#
_cell.length_a   1.000
_cell.length_b   1.000
_cell.length_c   1.000
_cell.angle_alpha   90.00
_cell.angle_beta   90.00
_cell.angle_gamma   90.00
#
_symmetry.space_group_name_H-M   'P 1'
#
loop_
_entity.id
_entity.type
_entity.pdbx_description
1 polymer ?
#
loop_
_entity_poly.entity_id
_entity_poly.type
_entity_poly.pdbx_seq_one_letter_code
_entity_poly.pdbx_strand_id
1 'polypeptide(L)'
;MRMFILTFVSMFLFISCSSEDKKDVKELAVKEEVVAQEEFVDENVEETISEDIIVVVKDGKTLYKSCSSCHGLKGDAKALGVSKPINDYSKEELLTIFKGYKDGTYGGEFKTIMKAHIDARSEQELELLADYISMIKEN
;
A
#
# COMPACT_ATOMS: atom_id res chain seq x y z
N MET A 1 70.57 2.49 8.47
CA MET A 1 69.96 3.43 9.42
C MET A 1 68.53 2.93 9.68
N ARG A 2 68.31 2.22 10.80
CA ARG A 2 67.38 2.62 11.89
C ARG A 2 65.96 2.93 11.36
N MET A 3 64.94 2.06 11.43
CA MET A 3 64.39 1.20 12.53
C MET A 3 63.42 1.96 13.46
N PHE A 4 62.39 1.25 13.97
CA PHE A 4 61.26 1.68 14.83
C PHE A 4 60.14 2.46 14.11
N ILE A 5 58.82 2.33 14.35
CA ILE A 5 57.89 1.39 15.07
C ILE A 5 56.56 1.49 14.28
N LEU A 6 55.74 0.48 13.95
CA LEU A 6 55.75 -0.99 14.14
C LEU A 6 55.08 -1.62 15.40
N THR A 7 54.11 -0.93 16.03
CA THR A 7 53.05 -1.48 16.91
C THR A 7 51.77 -0.66 16.63
N PHE A 8 50.53 -1.16 16.56
CA PHE A 8 49.89 -2.32 17.20
C PHE A 8 49.04 -3.12 16.18
N VAL A 9 49.53 -4.27 15.75
CA VAL A 9 48.66 -5.43 15.45
C VAL A 9 48.82 -6.37 16.63
N SER A 10 47.84 -6.37 17.55
CA SER A 10 47.59 -7.49 18.46
C SER A 10 46.32 -7.24 19.28
N MET A 11 45.74 -8.33 19.77
CA MET A 11 44.98 -8.38 21.03
C MET A 11 43.53 -7.85 21.03
N PHE A 12 42.65 -8.52 20.28
CA PHE A 12 41.39 -9.03 20.87
C PHE A 12 40.94 -10.32 20.15
N LEU A 13 41.74 -11.38 20.35
CA LEU A 13 41.33 -12.77 20.11
C LEU A 13 41.30 -13.51 21.46
N PHE A 14 40.19 -13.32 22.18
CA PHE A 14 39.76 -14.04 23.37
C PHE A 14 38.22 -13.89 23.41
N ILE A 15 37.37 -14.91 23.57
CA ILE A 15 37.58 -16.32 23.91
C ILE A 15 36.56 -17.19 23.16
N SER A 16 37.03 -18.34 22.67
CA SER A 16 36.17 -19.44 22.24
C SER A 16 35.64 -20.19 23.45
N CYS A 17 34.32 -20.39 23.55
CA CYS A 17 33.77 -21.53 24.30
C CYS A 17 32.55 -22.11 23.59
N SER A 18 32.72 -23.30 23.02
CA SER A 18 31.64 -24.16 22.54
C SER A 18 31.23 -25.08 23.67
N SER A 19 29.93 -25.21 23.95
CA SER A 19 29.18 -26.46 23.68
C SER A 19 27.77 -26.45 24.28
N GLU A 20 26.82 -26.78 23.42
CA GLU A 20 25.66 -27.68 23.62
C GLU A 20 24.92 -27.66 24.98
N ASP A 21 23.66 -27.21 24.95
CA ASP A 21 22.51 -28.09 25.18
C ASP A 21 21.15 -27.39 24.95
N LYS A 22 20.11 -28.17 24.55
CA LYS A 22 18.67 -27.99 24.89
C LYS A 22 18.03 -26.59 24.62
N LYS A 23 17.00 -26.40 23.78
CA LYS A 23 15.76 -27.20 23.68
C LYS A 23 14.71 -26.57 22.73
N ASP A 24 13.80 -27.44 22.26
CA ASP A 24 12.39 -27.21 21.97
C ASP A 24 11.96 -26.14 20.94
N VAL A 25 11.57 -26.66 19.76
CA VAL A 25 10.49 -26.10 18.93
C VAL A 25 9.26 -25.83 19.80
N LYS A 26 8.69 -24.63 19.75
CA LYS A 26 7.35 -24.37 20.30
C LYS A 26 6.38 -23.87 19.23
N GLU A 27 5.51 -24.78 18.86
CA GLU A 27 4.27 -24.58 18.13
C GLU A 27 3.23 -23.79 18.96
N LEU A 28 2.33 -23.08 18.26
CA LEU A 28 1.04 -22.55 18.72
C LEU A 28 0.99 -21.58 19.93
N ALA A 29 0.50 -20.35 19.67
CA ALA A 29 -0.73 -19.85 20.31
C ALA A 29 -1.29 -18.60 19.61
N VAL A 30 -2.52 -18.71 19.11
CA VAL A 30 -3.43 -17.56 18.92
C VAL A 30 -4.01 -17.16 20.28
N LYS A 31 -4.08 -15.84 20.56
CA LYS A 31 -5.00 -15.09 21.45
C LYS A 31 -4.56 -13.62 21.36
N GLU A 32 -5.36 -12.69 20.84
CA GLU A 32 -6.63 -12.16 21.38
C GLU A 32 -6.41 -11.13 22.51
N GLU A 33 -6.43 -9.86 22.12
CA GLU A 33 -6.66 -8.63 22.91
C GLU A 33 -6.94 -7.56 21.83
N VAL A 34 -8.17 -7.17 21.49
CA VAL A 34 -9.31 -6.70 22.30
C VAL A 34 -8.94 -5.49 23.16
N VAL A 35 -8.77 -4.35 22.48
CA VAL A 35 -8.95 -3.02 23.10
C VAL A 35 -10.13 -2.36 22.39
N ALA A 36 -11.20 -2.16 23.15
CA ALA A 36 -12.39 -1.49 22.68
C ALA A 36 -12.14 0.02 22.50
N GLN A 37 -12.71 0.59 21.43
CA GLN A 37 -13.42 1.85 21.56
C GLN A 37 -14.81 1.64 20.97
N GLU A 38 -15.81 1.73 21.85
CA GLU A 38 -17.21 1.77 21.48
C GLU A 38 -17.60 3.18 21.00
N GLU A 39 -18.78 3.27 20.37
CA GLU A 39 -19.54 4.50 20.16
C GLU A 39 -18.95 5.58 19.21
N PHE A 40 -19.29 5.47 17.93
CA PHE A 40 -20.29 6.41 17.37
C PHE A 40 -21.00 5.77 16.16
N VAL A 41 -22.28 5.44 16.33
CA VAL A 41 -23.17 5.04 15.24
C VAL A 41 -24.05 6.24 14.91
N ASP A 42 -23.97 6.73 13.67
CA ASP A 42 -24.93 7.71 13.13
C ASP A 42 -25.53 7.13 11.85
N GLU A 43 -26.61 6.38 12.07
CA GLU A 43 -27.86 6.44 11.31
C GLU A 43 -27.78 6.91 9.84
N ASN A 44 -27.53 5.97 8.92
CA ASN A 44 -28.35 5.71 7.70
C ASN A 44 -27.65 4.78 6.70
N VAL A 45 -27.78 3.45 6.89
CA VAL A 45 -27.80 2.48 5.77
C VAL A 45 -28.88 1.44 6.09
N GLU A 46 -30.00 1.50 5.36
CA GLU A 46 -31.06 0.50 5.46
C GLU A 46 -30.60 -0.85 4.88
N GLU A 47 -30.43 -1.82 5.78
CA GLU A 47 -30.85 -3.22 5.68
C GLU A 47 -30.98 -3.84 4.27
N THR A 48 -30.01 -4.70 3.90
CA THR A 48 -30.29 -5.90 3.08
C THR A 48 -29.39 -7.08 3.49
N ILE A 49 -29.76 -7.71 4.60
CA ILE A 49 -29.67 -9.14 4.96
C ILE A 49 -28.75 -10.03 4.09
N SER A 50 -27.72 -10.63 4.70
CA SER A 50 -27.54 -12.09 4.89
C SER A 50 -26.15 -12.42 5.47
N GLU A 51 -26.00 -13.56 6.14
CA GLU A 51 -24.73 -14.02 6.74
C GLU A 51 -23.63 -14.29 5.69
N ASP A 52 -22.91 -13.24 5.29
CA ASP A 52 -21.62 -13.38 4.63
C ASP A 52 -20.71 -12.15 4.82
N ILE A 53 -19.40 -12.38 4.63
CA ILE A 53 -18.24 -11.48 4.79
C ILE A 53 -18.56 -9.96 4.85
N ILE A 54 -18.21 -9.31 5.97
CA ILE A 54 -18.20 -7.84 6.10
C ILE A 54 -17.11 -7.25 5.19
N VAL A 55 -17.45 -6.90 3.95
CA VAL A 55 -16.57 -6.19 3.03
C VAL A 55 -16.52 -4.72 3.46
N VAL A 56 -15.46 -4.34 4.18
CA VAL A 56 -15.21 -2.93 4.55
C VAL A 56 -14.75 -2.16 3.32
N VAL A 57 -15.72 -1.63 2.56
CA VAL A 57 -15.47 -0.79 1.38
C VAL A 57 -14.99 0.60 1.83
N LYS A 58 -13.83 1.04 1.33
CA LYS A 58 -13.28 2.38 1.64
C LYS A 58 -13.82 3.41 0.66
N ASP A 59 -14.03 4.63 1.13
CA ASP A 59 -14.47 5.74 0.29
C ASP A 59 -13.40 6.17 -0.75
N GLY A 60 -13.85 6.74 -1.87
CA GLY A 60 -12.98 7.15 -2.98
C GLY A 60 -11.90 8.17 -2.60
N LYS A 61 -12.20 9.09 -1.68
CA LYS A 61 -11.25 10.10 -1.17
C LYS A 61 -10.16 9.46 -0.32
N THR A 62 -10.50 8.47 0.51
CA THR A 62 -9.53 7.67 1.27
C THR A 62 -8.68 6.79 0.37
N LEU A 63 -9.28 6.15 -0.64
CA LEU A 63 -8.54 5.36 -1.64
C LEU A 63 -7.53 6.21 -2.42
N TYR A 64 -7.89 7.46 -2.73
CA TYR A 64 -7.05 8.41 -3.46
C TYR A 64 -5.82 8.92 -2.67
N LYS A 65 -5.82 8.85 -1.33
CA LYS A 65 -4.68 9.28 -0.48
C LYS A 65 -3.34 8.65 -0.90
N SER A 66 -3.38 7.43 -1.44
CA SER A 66 -2.20 6.74 -1.99
C SER A 66 -1.72 7.32 -3.33
N CYS A 67 -2.65 7.76 -4.19
CA CYS A 67 -2.41 8.25 -5.54
C CYS A 67 -1.85 9.68 -5.56
N SER A 68 -2.27 10.52 -4.61
CA SER A 68 -1.92 11.95 -4.56
C SER A 68 -0.41 12.21 -4.41
N SER A 69 0.34 11.25 -3.87
CA SER A 69 1.81 11.29 -3.77
C SER A 69 2.51 11.52 -5.12
N CYS A 70 1.92 11.01 -6.22
CA CYS A 70 2.47 11.09 -7.57
C CYS A 70 1.59 11.91 -8.52
N HIS A 71 0.26 11.86 -8.34
CA HIS A 71 -0.72 12.56 -9.19
C HIS A 71 -1.16 13.92 -8.65
N GLY A 72 -0.64 14.36 -7.50
CA GLY A 72 -1.00 15.61 -6.86
C GLY A 72 -2.33 15.54 -6.10
N LEU A 73 -2.58 16.53 -5.24
CA LEU A 73 -3.79 16.57 -4.40
C LEU A 73 -5.09 16.65 -5.22
N LYS A 74 -5.03 17.27 -6.41
CA LYS A 74 -6.16 17.44 -7.33
C LYS A 74 -6.09 16.55 -8.58
N GLY A 75 -5.16 15.59 -8.66
CA GLY A 75 -5.04 14.71 -9.84
C GLY A 75 -4.52 15.40 -11.10
N ASP A 76 -4.02 16.63 -10.96
CA ASP A 76 -3.54 17.53 -12.01
C ASP A 76 -2.06 17.32 -12.36
N ALA A 77 -1.30 16.60 -11.52
CA ALA A 77 0.12 16.41 -11.74
C ALA A 77 0.43 15.35 -12.81
N LYS A 78 1.42 15.64 -13.64
CA LYS A 78 2.04 14.69 -14.56
C LYS A 78 2.98 13.78 -13.77
N ALA A 79 2.44 12.71 -13.17
CA ALA A 79 3.21 11.74 -12.39
C ALA A 79 4.44 11.24 -13.17
N LEU A 80 5.61 11.30 -12.53
CA LEU A 80 6.94 10.98 -13.08
C LEU A 80 7.29 11.70 -14.40
N GLY A 81 6.60 12.78 -14.76
CA GLY A 81 6.75 13.48 -16.04
C GLY A 81 6.14 12.74 -17.25
N VAL A 82 5.56 11.54 -17.06
CA VAL A 82 5.09 10.66 -18.15
C VAL A 82 3.58 10.51 -18.21
N SER A 83 2.87 10.59 -17.08
CA SER A 83 1.40 10.50 -17.10
C SER A 83 0.76 11.82 -17.55
N LYS A 84 -0.44 11.71 -18.14
CA LYS A 84 -1.36 12.84 -18.26
C LYS A 84 -1.98 13.13 -16.87
N PRO A 85 -2.47 14.37 -16.64
CA PRO A 85 -3.41 14.63 -15.54
C PRO A 85 -4.53 13.58 -15.55
N ILE A 86 -4.86 13.04 -14.39
CA ILE A 86 -5.88 11.98 -14.25
C ILE A 86 -7.26 12.53 -13.96
N ASN A 87 -7.34 13.78 -13.49
CA ASN A 87 -8.57 14.52 -13.27
C ASN A 87 -9.19 15.12 -14.57
N ASP A 88 -8.57 14.88 -15.73
CA ASP A 88 -9.10 15.23 -17.04
C ASP A 88 -10.04 14.14 -17.62
N TYR A 89 -10.06 12.95 -17.03
CA TYR A 89 -10.82 11.80 -17.51
C TYR A 89 -12.21 11.69 -16.87
N SER A 90 -13.18 11.16 -17.63
CA SER A 90 -14.46 10.70 -17.07
C SER A 90 -14.28 9.44 -16.20
N LYS A 91 -15.30 9.11 -15.39
CA LYS A 91 -15.34 7.87 -14.60
C LYS A 91 -15.19 6.62 -15.47
N GLU A 92 -15.84 6.60 -16.63
CA GLU A 92 -15.82 5.48 -17.58
C GLU A 92 -14.44 5.33 -18.25
N GLU A 93 -13.79 6.44 -18.59
CA GLU A 93 -12.41 6.46 -19.09
C GLU A 93 -11.43 5.94 -18.02
N LEU A 94 -11.59 6.36 -16.76
CA LEU A 94 -10.78 5.90 -15.64
C LEU A 94 -10.95 4.40 -15.39
N LEU A 95 -12.19 3.88 -15.40
CA LEU A 95 -12.46 2.44 -15.30
C LEU A 95 -11.83 1.65 -16.47
N THR A 96 -11.91 2.19 -17.68
CA THR A 96 -11.26 1.60 -18.86
C THR A 96 -9.73 1.58 -18.72
N ILE A 97 -9.14 2.66 -18.19
CA ILE A 97 -7.72 2.78 -17.88
C ILE A 97 -7.29 1.80 -16.78
N PHE A 98 -8.07 1.66 -15.71
CA PHE A 98 -7.79 0.73 -14.62
C PHE A 98 -7.83 -0.73 -15.10
N LYS A 99 -8.84 -1.10 -15.89
CA LYS A 99 -8.87 -2.39 -16.57
C LYS A 99 -7.65 -2.56 -17.49
N GLY A 100 -7.28 -1.53 -18.26
CA GLY A 100 -6.08 -1.56 -19.09
C GLY A 100 -4.77 -1.77 -18.30
N TYR A 101 -4.69 -1.31 -17.06
CA TYR A 101 -3.56 -1.63 -16.16
C TYR A 101 -3.62 -3.08 -15.65
N LYS A 102 -4.80 -3.58 -15.25
CA LYS A 102 -4.98 -5.00 -14.86
C LYS A 102 -4.59 -5.94 -15.99
N ASP A 103 -5.12 -5.69 -17.19
CA ASP A 103 -4.89 -6.47 -18.42
C ASP A 103 -3.49 -6.24 -19.02
N GLY A 104 -2.75 -5.22 -18.54
CA GLY A 104 -1.41 -4.87 -19.01
C GLY A 104 -1.36 -4.23 -20.40
N THR A 105 -2.50 -3.80 -20.94
CA THR A 105 -2.68 -3.16 -22.25
C THR A 105 -2.51 -1.63 -22.23
N TYR A 106 -2.49 -1.01 -21.04
CA TYR A 106 -2.29 0.42 -20.83
C TYR A 106 -1.00 0.72 -20.05
N GLY A 107 -0.56 1.99 -20.04
CA GLY A 107 0.50 2.51 -19.16
C GLY A 107 1.93 2.57 -19.72
N GLY A 108 2.19 2.03 -20.91
CA GLY A 108 3.50 2.11 -21.57
C GLY A 108 4.65 1.47 -20.77
N GLU A 109 5.83 2.10 -20.80
CA GLU A 109 7.05 1.62 -20.13
C GLU A 109 6.89 1.53 -18.60
N PHE A 110 6.22 2.50 -17.99
CA PHE A 110 6.06 2.59 -16.53
C PHE A 110 4.81 1.86 -16.00
N LYS A 111 4.12 1.08 -16.84
CA LYS A 111 2.84 0.44 -16.49
C LYS A 111 2.89 -0.41 -15.22
N THR A 112 4.01 -1.07 -14.94
CA THR A 112 4.19 -1.96 -13.78
C THR A 112 4.02 -1.23 -12.45
N ILE A 113 4.42 0.04 -12.38
CA ILE A 113 4.27 0.87 -11.17
C ILE A 113 2.79 1.06 -10.84
N MET A 114 2.01 1.54 -11.82
CA MET A 114 0.59 1.81 -11.61
C MET A 114 -0.22 0.51 -11.52
N LYS A 115 0.15 -0.55 -12.26
CA LYS A 115 -0.48 -1.87 -12.15
C LYS A 115 -0.45 -2.39 -10.72
N ALA A 116 0.67 -2.26 -9.99
CA ALA A 116 0.73 -2.68 -8.58
C ALA A 116 -0.28 -1.95 -7.68
N HIS A 117 -0.59 -0.68 -7.94
CA HIS A 117 -1.60 0.08 -7.20
C HIS A 117 -3.05 -0.31 -7.58
N ILE A 118 -3.29 -0.70 -8.83
CA ILE A 118 -4.61 -1.07 -9.34
C ILE A 118 -4.96 -2.55 -9.05
N ASP A 119 -3.97 -3.46 -9.12
CA ASP A 119 -4.15 -4.88 -8.78
C ASP A 119 -4.46 -5.08 -7.29
N ALA A 120 -3.99 -4.17 -6.43
CA ALA A 120 -4.24 -4.20 -4.98
C ALA A 120 -5.64 -3.66 -4.57
N ARG A 121 -6.59 -3.55 -5.51
CA ARG A 121 -7.94 -3.00 -5.31
C ARG A 121 -9.03 -3.89 -5.90
N SER A 122 -10.14 -4.01 -5.17
CA SER A 122 -11.36 -4.64 -5.69
C SER A 122 -11.99 -3.79 -6.80
N GLU A 123 -12.87 -4.38 -7.62
CA GLU A 123 -13.58 -3.58 -8.64
C GLU A 123 -14.44 -2.47 -8.00
N GLN A 124 -15.07 -2.73 -6.85
CA GLN A 124 -15.81 -1.73 -6.08
C GLN A 124 -14.93 -0.56 -5.60
N GLU A 125 -13.73 -0.85 -5.09
CA GLU A 125 -12.76 0.20 -4.73
C GLU A 125 -12.31 0.98 -5.98
N LEU A 126 -12.20 0.34 -7.15
CA LEU A 126 -11.84 1.03 -8.40
C LEU A 126 -12.98 1.90 -8.95
N GLU A 127 -14.23 1.49 -8.79
CA GLU A 127 -15.41 2.33 -9.13
C GLU A 127 -15.48 3.58 -8.25
N LEU A 128 -15.31 3.44 -6.93
CA LEU A 128 -15.30 4.57 -5.99
C LEU A 128 -14.07 5.49 -6.21
N LEU A 129 -12.92 4.93 -6.57
CA LEU A 129 -11.74 5.70 -6.91
C LEU A 129 -11.92 6.46 -8.23
N ALA A 130 -12.50 5.84 -9.26
CA ALA A 130 -12.78 6.49 -10.54
C ALA A 130 -13.79 7.64 -10.38
N ASP A 131 -14.86 7.40 -9.61
CA ASP A 131 -15.88 8.40 -9.27
C ASP A 131 -15.23 9.64 -8.63
N TYR A 132 -14.47 9.43 -7.55
CA TYR A 132 -13.80 10.51 -6.84
C TYR A 132 -12.78 11.28 -7.71
N ILE A 133 -11.96 10.59 -8.51
CA ILE A 133 -10.97 11.25 -9.39
C ILE A 133 -11.69 12.10 -10.46
N SER A 134 -12.82 11.65 -10.99
CA SER A 134 -13.57 12.42 -12.00
C SER A 134 -14.14 13.74 -11.45
N MET A 135 -14.34 13.83 -10.13
CA MET A 135 -14.93 15.01 -9.46
C MET A 135 -13.91 15.84 -8.66
N ILE A 136 -12.66 15.39 -8.52
CA ILE A 136 -11.67 15.96 -7.57
C ILE A 136 -11.26 17.43 -7.87
N LYS A 137 -11.50 17.94 -9.08
CA LYS A 137 -11.27 19.35 -9.44
C LYS A 137 -12.16 20.31 -8.65
N GLU A 138 -13.42 19.91 -8.47
CA GLU A 138 -14.50 20.70 -7.87
C GLU A 138 -14.56 20.55 -6.33
N ASN A 139 -13.69 19.71 -5.76
CA ASN A 139 -13.52 19.46 -4.32
C ASN A 139 -12.29 20.17 -3.72
#